data_AF-A0A6A0HZ92-F1
#
_entry.id   AF-A0A6A0HZ92-F1
#
_cell.length_a   1.000
_cell.length_b   1.000
_cell.length_c   1.000
_cell.angle_alpha   90.00
_cell.angle_beta   90.00
_cell.angle_gamma   90.00
#
_symmetry.space_group_name_H-M   'P 1'
#
loop_
_entity.id
_entity.type
_entity.pdbx_description
1 polymer ?
#
loop_
_entity_poly.entity_id
_entity_poly.type
_entity_poly.pdbx_seq_one_letter_code
_entity_poly.pdbx_strand_id
1 'polypeptide(L)'
;MKPISPAIPKMRFGNYGGQRVQKGTYERLVHFINSLDCDHMVLEMARRPESDKQMLSQLKPEMGVGLGVIDIKDNQVESPEEIARRIEAVAKMIGAERKAGICSLGR
;
A
#
# COMPACT_ATOMS: atom_id res chain seq x y z
N MET A 1 12.59 -22.38 13.69
CA MET A 1 12.96 -21.00 14.07
C MET A 1 13.52 -20.34 12.83
N LYS A 2 12.82 -19.36 12.24
CA LYS A 2 13.34 -18.65 11.05
C LYS A 2 13.85 -17.29 11.51
N PRO A 3 15.16 -17.11 11.67
CA PRO A 3 15.74 -15.79 11.81
C PRO A 3 15.83 -15.19 10.42
N ILE A 4 14.77 -14.51 9.99
CA ILE A 4 14.79 -13.69 8.79
C ILE A 4 14.88 -12.27 9.33
N SER A 5 15.94 -11.53 8.99
CA SER A 5 15.96 -10.07 9.14
C SER A 5 14.60 -9.52 8.70
N PRO A 6 13.97 -8.54 9.38
CA PRO A 6 12.62 -8.11 9.04
C PRO A 6 12.66 -7.38 7.68
N ALA A 7 12.64 -8.15 6.60
CA ALA A 7 12.42 -7.64 5.27
C ALA A 7 10.99 -7.16 5.26
N ILE A 8 10.82 -5.86 5.04
CA ILE A 8 9.52 -5.24 4.85
C ILE A 8 9.41 -4.98 3.35
N PRO A 9 8.83 -5.91 2.56
CA PRO A 9 8.71 -5.73 1.13
C PRO A 9 7.90 -4.46 0.85
N LYS A 10 8.34 -3.71 -0.16
CA LYS A 10 7.65 -2.51 -0.64
C LYS A 10 7.17 -2.77 -2.05
N MET A 11 5.86 -2.81 -2.24
CA MET A 11 5.28 -2.96 -3.57
C MET A 11 4.74 -1.62 -4.06
N ARG A 12 5.22 -1.23 -5.23
CA ARG A 12 4.86 0.00 -5.93
C ARG A 12 4.45 -0.34 -7.34
N PHE A 13 3.53 0.44 -7.88
CA PHE A 13 3.30 0.39 -9.32
C PHE A 13 4.29 1.33 -9.98
N GLY A 14 5.15 0.74 -10.81
CA GLY A 14 6.15 1.49 -11.55
C GLY A 14 5.50 2.55 -12.44
N ASN A 15 6.21 3.67 -12.56
CA ASN A 15 5.94 4.69 -13.54
C ASN A 15 7.19 4.79 -14.43
N TYR A 16 7.00 4.80 -15.75
CA TYR A 16 8.06 5.05 -16.71
C TYR A 16 7.78 6.39 -17.40
N GLY A 17 8.61 7.40 -17.13
CA GLY A 17 8.49 8.72 -17.75
C GLY A 17 7.20 9.49 -17.45
N GLY A 18 6.62 9.33 -16.26
CA GLY A 18 5.35 9.98 -15.88
C GLY A 18 4.10 9.14 -16.21
N GLN A 19 4.23 8.07 -16.98
CA GLN A 19 3.13 7.21 -17.41
C GLN A 19 3.03 5.88 -16.65
N ARG A 20 1.79 5.47 -16.35
CA ARG A 20 1.49 4.11 -15.89
C ARG A 20 1.58 3.15 -17.07
N VAL A 21 2.69 2.40 -17.15
CA VAL A 21 2.90 1.40 -18.22
C VAL A 21 2.18 0.09 -17.93
N GLN A 22 1.93 -0.21 -16.65
CA GLN A 22 1.41 -1.50 -16.20
C GLN A 22 -0.10 -1.43 -15.93
N LYS A 23 -0.84 -2.41 -16.46
CA LYS A 23 -2.26 -2.65 -16.15
C LYS A 23 -2.35 -3.81 -15.14
N GLY A 24 -3.19 -3.66 -14.11
CA GLY A 24 -3.39 -4.71 -13.11
C GLY A 24 -4.27 -4.23 -11.96
N THR A 25 -5.00 -5.17 -11.35
CA THR A 25 -5.83 -4.97 -10.15
C THR A 25 -5.18 -5.64 -8.95
N TYR A 26 -5.57 -5.23 -7.74
CA TYR A 26 -5.09 -5.87 -6.52
C TYR A 26 -5.61 -7.29 -6.31
N GLU A 27 -6.66 -7.72 -7.02
CA GLU A 27 -7.24 -9.07 -6.88
C GLU A 27 -6.19 -10.18 -7.01
N ARG A 28 -5.40 -10.20 -8.10
CA ARG A 28 -4.32 -11.19 -8.26
C ARG A 28 -3.14 -10.94 -7.33
N LEU A 29 -2.91 -9.69 -6.95
CA LEU A 29 -1.77 -9.31 -6.10
C LEU A 29 -1.99 -9.74 -4.65
N VAL A 30 -3.20 -9.66 -4.13
CA VAL A 30 -3.53 -10.08 -2.76
C VAL A 30 -3.18 -11.55 -2.53
N HIS A 31 -3.54 -12.42 -3.47
CA HIS A 31 -3.17 -13.85 -3.39
C HIS A 31 -1.66 -14.05 -3.33
N PHE A 32 -0.92 -13.31 -4.16
CA PHE A 32 0.54 -13.34 -4.14
C PHE A 32 1.11 -12.80 -2.83
N ILE A 33 0.64 -11.65 -2.36
CA ILE A 33 1.08 -11.03 -1.10
C ILE A 33 0.87 -11.98 0.08
N ASN A 34 -0.30 -12.62 0.16
CA ASN A 34 -0.60 -13.59 1.21
C ASN A 34 0.30 -14.85 1.14
N SER A 35 0.90 -15.15 -0.02
CA SER A 35 1.86 -16.26 -0.16
C SER A 35 3.28 -15.91 0.32
N LEU A 36 3.58 -14.63 0.53
CA LEU A 36 4.90 -14.17 0.98
C LEU A 36 5.13 -14.50 2.46
N ASP A 37 6.37 -14.87 2.78
CA ASP A 37 6.85 -15.09 4.15
C ASP A 37 7.36 -13.75 4.71
N CYS A 38 6.42 -12.86 5.05
CA CYS A 38 6.72 -11.55 5.63
C CYS A 38 5.70 -11.13 6.69
N ASP A 39 6.17 -10.47 7.75
CA ASP A 39 5.32 -9.94 8.82
C ASP A 39 4.67 -8.60 8.45
N HIS A 40 5.34 -7.80 7.60
CA HIS A 40 4.90 -6.45 7.22
C HIS A 40 5.07 -6.20 5.72
N MET A 41 4.11 -5.53 5.10
CA MET A 41 4.11 -5.15 3.67
C MET A 41 3.78 -3.67 3.49
N VAL A 42 4.52 -2.93 2.67
CA VAL A 42 4.20 -1.53 2.34
C VAL A 42 3.66 -1.42 0.91
N LEU A 43 2.48 -0.81 0.76
CA LEU A 43 1.71 -0.75 -0.49
C LEU A 43 1.40 0.68 -0.92
N GLU A 44 1.50 0.96 -2.21
CA GLU A 44 1.19 2.28 -2.76
C GLU A 44 -0.30 2.48 -3.03
N MET A 45 -0.91 3.47 -2.35
CA MET A 45 -2.36 3.72 -2.35
C MET A 45 -2.78 5.08 -2.89
N ALA A 46 -1.85 6.04 -3.03
CA ALA A 46 -2.15 7.42 -3.39
C ALA A 46 -3.01 7.58 -4.67
N ARG A 47 -2.77 6.74 -5.70
CA ARG A 47 -3.48 6.77 -6.99
C ARG A 47 -4.34 5.54 -7.27
N ARG A 48 -4.73 4.77 -6.24
CA ARG A 48 -5.50 3.53 -6.42
C ARG A 48 -7.00 3.78 -6.40
N PRO A 49 -7.78 3.08 -7.26
CA PRO A 49 -9.23 3.11 -7.18
C PRO A 49 -9.73 2.46 -5.89
N GLU A 50 -10.94 2.81 -5.44
CA GLU A 50 -11.55 2.23 -4.23
C GLU A 50 -11.66 0.70 -4.29
N SER A 51 -11.89 0.13 -5.47
CA SER A 51 -11.93 -1.33 -5.66
C SER A 51 -10.62 -2.01 -5.26
N ASP A 52 -9.47 -1.42 -5.60
CA ASP A 52 -8.16 -1.95 -5.19
C ASP A 52 -7.96 -1.84 -3.68
N LYS A 53 -8.49 -0.77 -3.08
CA LYS A 53 -8.39 -0.54 -1.63
C LYS A 53 -9.28 -1.52 -0.85
N GLN A 54 -10.46 -1.87 -1.36
CA GLN A 54 -11.31 -2.91 -0.77
C GLN A 54 -10.64 -4.28 -0.75
N MET A 55 -9.82 -4.59 -1.75
CA MET A 55 -9.08 -5.86 -1.80
C MET A 55 -8.07 -5.99 -0.66
N LEU A 56 -7.63 -4.89 -0.03
CA LEU A 56 -6.74 -4.95 1.13
C LEU A 56 -7.37 -5.66 2.34
N SER A 57 -8.70 -5.69 2.44
CA SER A 57 -9.41 -6.44 3.49
C SER A 57 -9.16 -7.95 3.42
N GLN A 58 -8.74 -8.46 2.25
CA GLN A 58 -8.44 -9.87 2.02
C GLN A 58 -6.98 -10.25 2.36
N LEU A 59 -6.15 -9.30 2.79
CA LEU A 59 -4.81 -9.60 3.30
C LEU A 59 -4.92 -10.36 4.63
N LYS A 60 -4.00 -11.29 4.87
CA LYS A 60 -3.88 -12.04 6.14
C LYS A 60 -4.00 -11.07 7.34
N PRO A 61 -4.89 -11.32 8.31
CA PRO A 61 -5.15 -10.39 9.42
C PRO A 61 -3.90 -10.13 10.29
N GLU A 62 -3.02 -11.12 10.41
CA GLU A 62 -1.75 -11.04 11.14
C GLU A 62 -0.66 -10.21 10.44
N MET A 63 -0.82 -9.93 9.15
CA MET A 63 0.16 -9.15 8.37
C MET A 63 -0.02 -7.65 8.65
N GLY A 64 1.05 -7.00 9.11
CA GLY A 64 1.12 -5.54 9.23
C GLY A 64 1.19 -4.87 7.85
N VAL A 65 0.52 -3.74 7.67
CA VAL A 65 0.44 -3.06 6.36
C VAL A 65 0.84 -1.59 6.47
N GLY A 66 1.90 -1.20 5.77
CA GLY A 66 2.26 0.18 5.53
C GLY A 66 1.53 0.74 4.31
N LEU A 67 0.96 1.93 4.40
CA LEU A 67 0.13 2.51 3.36
C LEU A 67 0.76 3.80 2.83
N GLY A 68 1.11 3.75 1.54
CA GLY A 68 1.68 4.85 0.78
C GLY A 68 0.61 5.83 0.32
N VAL A 69 0.36 6.89 1.09
CA VAL A 69 -0.67 7.92 0.77
C VAL A 69 -0.11 9.17 0.08
N ILE A 70 1.22 9.30 0.04
CA ILE A 70 1.94 10.39 -0.62
C ILE A 70 2.38 9.95 -2.00
N ASP A 71 2.13 10.79 -3.00
CA ASP A 71 2.43 10.53 -4.39
C ASP A 71 3.72 11.20 -4.86
N ILE A 72 4.84 10.53 -4.65
CA ILE A 72 6.16 11.00 -5.06
C ILE A 72 6.42 10.95 -6.58
N LYS A 73 5.39 10.65 -7.39
CA LYS A 73 5.49 10.55 -8.85
C LYS A 73 5.02 11.82 -9.56
N ASP A 74 4.46 12.77 -8.81
CA ASP A 74 4.10 14.10 -9.28
C ASP A 74 5.03 15.16 -8.68
N ASN A 75 5.08 16.33 -9.31
CA ASN A 75 5.72 17.51 -8.75
C ASN A 75 4.74 18.35 -7.94
N GLN A 76 3.45 18.02 -7.98
CA GLN A 76 2.44 18.65 -7.12
C GLN A 76 2.69 18.29 -5.65
N VAL A 77 2.77 19.32 -4.81
CA VAL A 77 2.78 19.16 -3.35
C VAL A 77 1.33 19.01 -2.89
N GLU A 78 0.99 17.86 -2.29
CA GLU A 78 -0.36 17.64 -1.75
C GLU A 78 -0.62 18.51 -0.52
N SER A 79 -1.86 18.96 -0.34
CA SER A 79 -2.25 19.72 0.84
C SER A 79 -2.38 18.80 2.06
N PRO A 80 -2.21 19.32 3.29
CA PRO A 80 -2.45 18.55 4.52
C PRO A 80 -3.84 17.91 4.57
N GLU A 81 -4.87 18.62 4.08
CA GLU A 81 -6.25 18.14 4.03
C GLU A 81 -6.42 16.97 3.06
N GLU A 82 -5.73 17.01 1.92
CA GLU A 82 -5.72 15.90 0.98
C GLU A 82 -5.06 14.65 1.59
N ILE A 83 -3.92 14.82 2.26
CA ILE A 83 -3.22 13.74 2.95
C ILE A 83 -4.12 13.15 4.05
N ALA A 84 -4.76 14.00 4.86
CA ALA A 84 -5.69 13.57 5.91
C ALA A 84 -6.86 12.75 5.34
N ARG A 85 -7.52 13.22 4.27
CA ARG A 85 -8.60 12.48 3.60
C ARG A 85 -8.14 11.10 3.11
N ARG A 86 -6.94 11.02 2.52
CA ARG A 86 -6.38 9.75 2.05
C ARG A 86 -6.09 8.80 3.22
N ILE A 87 -5.54 9.30 4.32
CA ILE A 87 -5.30 8.52 5.55
C ILE A 87 -6.62 7.97 6.10
N GLU A 88 -7.62 8.82 6.28
CA GLU A 88 -8.93 8.43 6.82
C GLU A 88 -9.62 7.38 5.95
N ALA A 89 -9.62 7.56 4.63
CA ALA A 89 -10.19 6.59 3.71
C ALA A 89 -9.53 5.22 3.90
N VAL A 90 -8.21 5.18 3.87
CA VAL A 90 -7.48 3.91 3.96
C VAL A 90 -7.63 3.28 5.36
N ALA A 91 -7.57 4.06 6.43
CA ALA A 91 -7.79 3.57 7.80
C ALA A 91 -9.14 2.89 7.99
N LYS A 92 -10.22 3.43 7.39
CA LYS A 92 -11.54 2.79 7.40
C LYS A 92 -11.56 1.43 6.70
N MET A 93 -10.70 1.22 5.69
CA MET A 93 -10.72 0.02 4.87
C MET A 93 -9.91 -1.15 5.43
N ILE A 94 -8.80 -0.87 6.13
CA ILE A 94 -7.93 -1.92 6.69
C ILE A 94 -8.38 -2.44 8.06
N GLY A 95 -9.34 -1.76 8.70
CA GLY A 95 -9.82 -2.06 10.04
C GLY A 95 -8.91 -1.50 11.13
N ALA A 96 -9.50 -0.94 12.20
CA ALA A 96 -8.78 -0.28 13.30
C ALA A 96 -7.83 -1.22 14.07
N GLU A 97 -8.09 -2.52 14.02
CA GLU A 97 -7.36 -3.56 14.75
C GLU A 97 -6.03 -3.97 14.08
N ARG A 98 -5.80 -3.56 12.81
CA ARG A 98 -4.60 -3.92 12.07
C ARG A 98 -3.45 -2.98 12.39
N LYS A 99 -2.24 -3.52 12.57
CA LYS A 99 -1.00 -2.73 12.67
C LYS A 99 -0.73 -2.04 11.33
N ALA A 100 -1.02 -0.75 11.25
CA ALA A 100 -0.82 0.04 10.06
C ALA A 100 0.01 1.29 10.31
N GLY A 101 0.90 1.58 9.36
CA GLY A 101 1.75 2.76 9.36
C GLY A 101 1.60 3.54 8.06
N ILE A 102 1.74 4.86 8.14
CA ILE A 102 1.73 5.73 6.96
C ILE A 102 3.16 5.87 6.45
N CYS A 103 3.36 5.73 5.15
CA CYS A 103 4.70 5.80 4.54
C CYS A 103 4.67 6.64 3.27
N SER A 104 5.81 7.24 2.90
CA SER A 104 6.05 7.69 1.53
C SER A 104 6.80 6.59 0.79
N LEU A 105 6.32 6.24 -0.40
CA LEU A 105 6.94 5.19 -1.22
C LEU A 105 7.96 5.80 -2.19
N GLY A 106 8.90 6.55 -1.59
CA GLY A 106 10.11 7.12 -2.22
C GLY A 106 11.07 6.04 -2.74
N ARG A 107 11.93 6.41 -3.69
CA ARG A 107 12.86 5.48 -4.37
C ARG A 107 13.56 4.54 -3.39
#